data_AF-A0A9D7Z2S8-F1
#
_entry.id   AF-A0A9D7Z2S8-F1
#
_cell.length_a   1.000
_cell.length_b   1.000
_cell.length_c   1.000
_cell.angle_alpha   90.00
_cell.angle_beta   90.00
_cell.angle_gamma   90.00
#
_symmetry.space_group_name_H-M   'P 1'
#
loop_
_entity.id
_entity.type
_entity.pdbx_description
1 polymer ?
#
loop_
_entity_poly.entity_id
_entity_poly.type
_entity_poly.pdbx_seq_one_letter_code
_entity_poly.pdbx_strand_id
1 'polypeptide(L)'
;MSEWTRPPRDTKADAARAPIAGRAASSLAQPADRQRQLQNRVASLPGLRRIARRNARDLFRINAGFLYSQVLFAAVESGLLTRLKDGGRSADALSAACGFRRPRWSGC
;
A
#
# COMPACT_ATOMS: atom_id res chain seq x y z
N MET A 1 -14.77 31.82 15.36
CA MET A 1 -14.95 30.39 15.02
C MET A 1 -13.56 29.81 14.81
N SER A 2 -12.82 29.77 15.90
CA SER A 2 -11.37 29.72 15.98
C SER A 2 -11.01 28.84 17.18
N GLU A 3 -9.87 28.16 17.08
CA GLU A 3 -9.21 27.43 18.17
C GLU A 3 -9.76 26.04 18.52
N TRP A 4 -9.34 25.04 17.74
CA TRP A 4 -8.99 23.72 18.26
C TRP A 4 -7.74 23.88 19.16
N THR A 5 -7.95 24.20 20.43
CA THR A 5 -6.87 24.29 21.42
C THR A 5 -6.32 22.88 21.70
N ARG A 6 -5.04 22.65 21.37
CA ARG A 6 -4.32 21.45 21.81
C ARG A 6 -4.29 21.43 23.34
N PRO A 7 -4.55 20.29 24.00
CA PRO A 7 -4.33 20.18 25.44
C PRO A 7 -2.84 20.35 25.78
N PRO A 8 -2.50 20.85 26.99
CA PRO A 8 -1.13 21.07 27.42
C PRO A 8 -0.35 19.75 27.46
N ARG A 9 0.92 19.79 27.02
CA ARG A 9 1.82 18.62 27.06
C ARG A 9 2.28 18.36 28.49
N ASP A 10 1.80 17.27 29.07
CA ASP A 10 2.27 16.77 30.35
C ASP A 10 3.63 16.06 30.17
N THR A 11 4.73 16.81 30.30
CA THR A 11 6.11 16.31 30.15
C THR A 11 6.44 15.14 31.08
N LYS A 12 5.71 14.99 32.20
CA LYS A 12 5.87 13.88 33.13
C LYS A 12 5.32 12.54 32.59
N ALA A 13 4.34 12.58 31.68
CA ALA A 13 3.82 11.40 30.99
C ALA A 13 4.74 10.93 29.85
N ASP A 14 5.46 11.84 29.22
CA ASP A 14 6.42 11.53 28.14
C ASP A 14 7.71 10.87 28.65
N ALA A 15 8.09 11.10 29.92
CA ALA A 15 9.26 10.48 30.54
C ALA A 15 9.12 8.96 30.74
N ALA A 16 7.89 8.43 30.76
CA ALA A 16 7.62 6.99 30.83
C ALA A 16 7.73 6.28 29.45
N ARG A 17 7.99 7.03 28.37
CA ARG A 17 8.08 6.55 26.99
C ARG A 17 9.51 6.40 26.48
N ALA A 18 10.45 6.03 27.36
CA ALA A 18 11.75 5.56 26.93
C ALA A 18 11.58 4.27 26.09
N PRO A 19 12.22 4.16 24.92
CA PRO A 19 12.19 2.93 24.15
C PRO A 19 13.05 1.89 24.88
N ILE A 20 12.41 0.82 25.37
CA ILE A 20 13.13 -0.37 25.85
C ILE A 20 13.64 -1.12 24.61
N ALA A 21 14.72 -0.59 24.04
CA ALA A 21 15.58 -1.36 23.15
C ALA A 21 16.37 -2.34 24.03
N GLY A 22 15.90 -3.60 24.10
CA GLY A 22 16.66 -4.62 24.80
C GLY A 22 15.91 -5.91 25.02
N ARG A 23 16.25 -6.92 24.21
CA ARG A 23 16.24 -8.35 24.56
C ARG A 23 14.88 -9.08 24.53
N ALA A 24 14.51 -9.56 23.34
CA ALA A 24 14.01 -10.93 23.09
C ALA A 24 13.64 -11.09 21.60
N ALA A 25 14.64 -11.04 20.72
CA ALA A 25 14.49 -11.44 19.32
C ALA A 25 14.48 -12.98 19.22
N SER A 26 13.49 -13.63 19.82
CA SER A 26 13.16 -15.05 19.60
C SER A 26 12.02 -15.43 20.56
N SER A 27 10.86 -15.80 19.99
CA SER A 27 9.75 -16.53 20.62
C SER A 27 8.38 -15.88 20.43
N LEU A 28 8.06 -15.51 19.20
CA LEU A 28 6.75 -15.82 18.64
C LEU A 28 7.07 -16.31 17.23
N ALA A 29 6.83 -17.59 16.93
CA ALA A 29 6.81 -18.03 15.54
C ALA A 29 5.86 -17.07 14.81
N GLN A 30 6.44 -16.20 13.97
CA GLN A 30 5.67 -15.15 13.35
C GLN A 30 4.75 -15.83 12.34
N PRO A 31 3.46 -15.44 12.24
CA PRO A 31 2.55 -16.02 11.25
C PRO A 31 3.08 -15.89 9.80
N ALA A 32 4.02 -14.97 9.57
CA ALA A 32 4.73 -14.78 8.31
C ALA A 32 5.60 -15.99 7.89
N ASP A 33 6.17 -16.71 8.86
CA ASP A 33 7.10 -17.82 8.61
C ASP A 33 6.33 -19.02 8.03
N ARG A 34 5.14 -19.27 8.59
CA ARG A 34 4.23 -20.33 8.19
C ARG A 34 3.70 -20.10 6.77
N GLN A 35 3.40 -18.84 6.42
CA GLN A 35 2.96 -18.48 5.06
C GLN A 35 4.07 -18.72 4.03
N ARG A 36 5.33 -18.37 4.33
CA ARG A 36 6.48 -18.61 3.42
C ARG A 36 6.76 -20.10 3.24
N GLN A 37 6.70 -20.89 4.31
CA GLN A 37 6.91 -22.33 4.24
C GLN A 37 5.81 -23.04 3.44
N LEU A 38 4.55 -22.63 3.61
CA LEU A 38 3.42 -23.10 2.80
C LEU A 38 3.59 -22.72 1.34
N GLN A 39 3.98 -21.47 1.04
CA GLN A 39 4.26 -21.04 -0.34
C GLN A 39 5.33 -21.91 -1.02
N ASN A 40 6.42 -22.21 -0.30
CA ASN A 40 7.48 -23.08 -0.82
C ASN A 40 7.00 -24.52 -1.08
N ARG A 41 6.17 -25.08 -0.17
CA ARG A 41 5.59 -26.43 -0.33
C ARG A 41 4.52 -26.52 -1.42
N VAL A 42 3.75 -25.44 -1.61
CA VAL A 42 2.76 -25.34 -2.70
C VAL A 42 3.47 -25.16 -4.05
N ALA A 43 4.62 -24.45 -4.08
CA ALA A 43 5.42 -24.23 -5.26
C ALA A 43 6.11 -25.50 -5.80
N SER A 44 6.32 -26.52 -4.97
CA SER A 44 6.91 -27.80 -5.39
C SER A 44 5.90 -28.79 -5.99
N LEU A 45 4.59 -28.54 -5.89
CA LEU A 45 3.54 -29.43 -6.38
C LEU A 45 2.95 -28.94 -7.72
N PRO A 46 3.22 -29.59 -8.86
CA PRO A 46 2.85 -29.07 -10.19
C PRO A 46 1.34 -28.90 -10.40
N GLY A 47 0.50 -29.79 -9.84
CA GLY A 47 -0.97 -29.66 -9.88
C GLY A 47 -1.50 -28.51 -9.01
N LEU A 48 -0.93 -28.35 -7.81
CA LEU A 48 -1.36 -27.34 -6.85
C LEU A 48 -1.00 -25.92 -7.31
N ARG A 49 0.13 -25.76 -8.02
CA ARG A 49 0.48 -24.50 -8.71
C ARG A 49 -0.59 -24.06 -9.70
N ARG A 50 -1.22 -25.00 -10.42
CA ARG A 50 -2.27 -24.66 -11.42
C ARG A 50 -3.52 -24.14 -10.73
N ILE A 51 -3.92 -24.76 -9.62
CA ILE A 51 -5.07 -24.35 -8.79
C ILE A 51 -4.80 -23.00 -8.14
N ALA A 52 -3.63 -22.82 -7.53
CA ALA A 52 -3.22 -21.54 -6.93
C ALA A 52 -3.23 -20.39 -7.94
N ARG A 53 -2.73 -20.61 -9.17
CA ARG A 53 -2.79 -19.60 -10.24
C ARG A 53 -4.21 -19.27 -10.68
N ARG A 54 -5.10 -20.27 -10.77
CA ARG A 54 -6.52 -20.06 -11.12
C ARG A 54 -7.23 -19.24 -10.04
N ASN A 55 -7.09 -19.62 -8.78
CA ASN A 55 -7.66 -18.90 -7.65
C ASN A 55 -7.12 -17.47 -7.55
N ALA A 56 -5.82 -17.27 -7.73
CA ALA A 56 -5.24 -15.93 -7.76
C ALA A 56 -5.81 -15.08 -8.91
N ARG A 57 -6.01 -15.67 -10.09
CA ARG A 57 -6.63 -14.98 -11.25
C ARG A 57 -8.09 -14.63 -10.98
N ASP A 58 -8.84 -15.50 -10.31
CA ASP A 58 -10.24 -15.25 -9.96
C ASP A 58 -10.38 -14.16 -8.89
N LEU A 59 -9.57 -14.22 -7.83
CA LEU A 59 -9.50 -13.16 -6.83
C LEU A 59 -9.07 -11.82 -7.44
N PHE A 60 -8.07 -11.84 -8.33
CA PHE A 60 -7.65 -10.65 -9.05
C PHE A 60 -8.76 -10.09 -9.94
N ARG A 61 -9.51 -10.95 -10.63
CA ARG A 61 -10.63 -10.54 -11.49
C ARG A 61 -11.76 -9.88 -10.70
N ILE A 62 -12.11 -10.40 -9.53
CA ILE A 62 -13.13 -9.79 -8.66
C ILE A 62 -12.67 -8.41 -8.18
N ASN A 63 -11.40 -8.31 -7.75
CA ASN A 63 -10.84 -7.04 -7.31
C ASN A 63 -10.60 -6.06 -8.44
N ALA A 64 -10.39 -6.52 -9.69
CA ALA A 64 -10.13 -5.67 -10.83
C ALA A 64 -11.28 -4.69 -11.09
N GLY A 65 -12.53 -5.14 -11.00
CA GLY A 65 -13.69 -4.25 -11.14
C GLY A 65 -13.68 -3.12 -10.12
N PHE A 66 -13.38 -3.44 -8.85
CA PHE A 66 -13.25 -2.44 -7.80
C PHE A 66 -12.06 -1.50 -8.04
N LEU A 67 -10.88 -2.05 -8.32
CA LEU A 67 -9.66 -1.28 -8.58
C LEU A 67 -9.84 -0.33 -9.77
N TYR A 68 -10.51 -0.77 -10.84
CA TYR A 68 -10.81 0.10 -11.98
C TYR A 68 -11.70 1.27 -11.57
N SER A 69 -12.74 1.02 -10.77
CA SER A 69 -13.59 2.09 -10.25
C SER A 69 -12.83 3.05 -9.34
N GLN A 70 -11.94 2.56 -8.47
CA GLN A 70 -11.13 3.40 -7.59
C GLN A 70 -10.11 4.24 -8.38
N VAL A 71 -9.44 3.64 -9.37
CA VAL A 71 -8.50 4.33 -10.25
C VAL A 71 -9.22 5.38 -11.09
N LEU A 72 -10.39 5.05 -11.62
CA LEU A 72 -11.21 5.98 -12.39
C LEU A 72 -11.71 7.14 -11.52
N PHE A 73 -12.20 6.84 -10.32
CA PHE A 73 -12.62 7.85 -9.35
C PHE A 73 -11.48 8.83 -9.03
N ALA A 74 -10.29 8.30 -8.71
CA ALA A 74 -9.10 9.11 -8.48
C ALA A 74 -8.69 9.94 -9.71
N ALA A 75 -8.84 9.40 -10.93
CA ALA A 75 -8.55 10.12 -12.17
C ALA A 75 -9.54 11.27 -12.43
N VAL A 76 -10.81 11.10 -12.06
CA VAL A 76 -11.84 12.15 -12.16
C VAL A 76 -11.61 13.22 -11.09
N GLU A 77 -11.42 12.82 -9.83
CA GLU A 77 -11.23 13.74 -8.69
C GLU A 77 -9.95 14.58 -8.82
N SER A 78 -8.86 13.99 -9.31
CA SER A 78 -7.62 14.72 -9.60
C SER A 78 -7.72 15.63 -10.83
N GLY A 79 -8.80 15.54 -11.60
CA GLY A 79 -8.97 16.23 -12.89
C GLY A 79 -7.94 15.80 -13.93
N LEU A 80 -7.39 14.59 -13.83
CA LEU A 80 -6.41 14.02 -14.74
C LEU A 80 -6.97 13.96 -16.17
N LEU A 81 -8.20 13.44 -16.29
CA LEU A 81 -8.87 13.25 -17.58
C LEU A 81 -9.12 14.58 -18.30
N THR A 82 -9.52 15.62 -17.57
CA THR A 82 -9.71 16.97 -18.13
C THR A 82 -8.42 17.54 -18.67
N ARG A 83 -7.29 17.35 -17.97
CA ARG A 83 -5.98 17.88 -18.41
C ARG A 83 -5.40 17.10 -19.59
N LEU A 84 -5.77 15.83 -19.74
CA LEU A 84 -5.35 14.99 -20.84
C LEU A 84 -6.20 15.20 -22.11
N LYS A 85 -7.44 15.68 -21.95
CA LYS A 85 -8.33 16.06 -23.07
C LYS A 85 -7.68 17.11 -23.98
N ASP A 86 -6.93 18.05 -23.41
CA ASP A 86 -6.28 19.13 -24.15
C ASP A 86 -5.00 18.69 -24.89
N GLY A 87 -4.57 17.43 -24.73
CA GLY A 87 -3.40 16.86 -25.37
C GLY A 87 -2.54 16.00 -24.44
N GLY A 88 -1.71 15.15 -25.03
CA GLY A 88 -0.77 14.32 -24.29
C GLY A 88 0.24 15.17 -23.51
N ARG A 89 0.42 14.87 -22.22
CA ARG A 89 1.38 15.55 -21.34
C ARG A 89 2.36 14.53 -20.76
N SER A 90 3.57 15.00 -20.43
CA SER A 90 4.53 14.15 -19.73
C SER A 90 4.00 13.75 -18.34
N ALA A 91 4.38 12.56 -17.88
CA ALA A 91 3.99 12.06 -16.57
C ALA A 91 4.43 13.02 -15.44
N ASP A 92 5.59 13.68 -15.59
CA ASP A 92 6.07 14.67 -14.63
C ASP A 92 5.15 15.89 -14.56
N ALA A 93 4.73 16.43 -15.71
CA ALA A 93 3.81 17.56 -15.78
C ALA A 93 2.43 17.23 -15.18
N LEU A 94 1.93 16.01 -15.42
CA LEU A 94 0.68 15.53 -14.83
C LEU A 94 0.78 15.31 -13.33
N SER A 95 1.88 14.75 -12.84
CA SER A 95 2.09 14.50 -11.42
C SER A 95 2.07 15.80 -10.60
N ALA A 96 2.77 16.84 -11.10
CA ALA A 96 2.76 18.15 -10.48
C ALA A 96 1.37 18.80 -10.51
N ALA A 97 0.68 18.74 -11.66
CA ALA A 97 -0.63 19.36 -11.84
C ALA A 97 -1.78 18.69 -11.07
N CYS A 98 -1.68 17.39 -10.80
CA CYS A 98 -2.66 16.62 -10.04
C CYS A 98 -2.29 16.44 -8.55
N GLY A 99 -1.20 17.04 -8.09
CA GLY A 99 -0.76 16.96 -6.69
C GLY A 99 -0.22 15.59 -6.27
N PHE A 100 0.16 14.74 -7.23
CA PHE A 100 0.76 13.44 -6.93
C PHE A 100 2.26 13.58 -6.66
N ARG A 101 2.71 13.09 -5.51
CA ARG A 101 4.15 12.86 -5.27
C ARG A 101 4.61 11.74 -6.19
N ARG A 102 5.54 12.03 -7.10
CA ARG A 102 6.13 11.01 -7.97
C ARG A 102 6.80 9.92 -7.11
N PRO A 103 6.40 8.64 -7.23
CA PRO A 103 7.09 7.57 -6.53
C PRO A 103 8.51 7.47 -7.09
N ARG A 104 9.51 7.47 -6.20
CA ARG A 104 10.92 7.28 -6.57
C ARG A 104 11.14 5.79 -6.84
N TRP A 105 10.75 5.32 -8.01
CA TRP A 105 11.15 3.99 -8.48
C TRP A 105 12.65 4.04 -8.77
N SER A 106 13.44 3.66 -7.77
CA SER A 106 14.87 3.37 -7.92
C SER A 106 15.02 1.90 -8.29
N GLY A 107 14.94 1.61 -9.59
CA GLY A 107 15.15 0.27 -10.16
C GLY A 107 14.52 0.14 -11.54
N CYS A 108 15.39 -0.07 -12.54
CA CYS A 108 15.22 -0.34 -13.99
C CYS A 108 13.80 -0.40 -14.57
#